data_AF-A0A1M7XWK9-F1
#
_entry.id   AF-A0A1M7XWK9-F1
#
_cell.length_a   1.000
_cell.length_b   1.000
_cell.length_c   1.000
_cell.angle_alpha   90.00
_cell.angle_beta   90.00
_cell.angle_gamma   90.00
#
_symmetry.space_group_name_H-M   'P 1'
#
loop_
_entity.id
_entity.type
_entity.pdbx_description
1 polymer ?
#
loop_
_entity_poly.entity_id
_entity_poly.type
_entity_poly.pdbx_seq_one_letter_code
_entity_poly.pdbx_strand_id
1 'polypeptide(L)'
;MLQITRVDIIDGQTLDIELSNGHLILFDTQRLPETDHSYDSLRDLEVLPRPSTDGQSIFWRDGPRLALGDILRWLTVQKNNE
;
A
#
# COMPACT_ATOMS: atom_id res chain seq x y z
N MET A 1 5.03 -18.63 -3.31
CA MET A 1 5.25 -17.47 -2.41
C MET A 1 4.29 -16.38 -2.84
N LEU A 2 3.68 -15.64 -1.91
CA LEU A 2 2.72 -14.59 -2.26
C LEU A 2 3.46 -13.36 -2.83
N GLN A 3 3.00 -12.85 -3.97
CA GLN A 3 3.62 -11.71 -4.65
C GLN A 3 2.56 -10.71 -5.11
N ILE A 4 2.97 -9.45 -5.29
CA ILE A 4 2.17 -8.40 -5.89
C ILE A 4 2.33 -8.48 -7.41
N THR A 5 1.27 -8.82 -8.14
CA THR A 5 1.30 -8.93 -9.60
C THR A 5 0.96 -7.61 -10.28
N ARG A 6 0.12 -6.80 -9.65
CA ARG A 6 -0.27 -5.48 -10.15
C ARG A 6 -0.56 -4.54 -8.98
N VAL A 7 -0.29 -3.26 -9.20
CA VAL A 7 -0.76 -2.17 -8.34
C VAL A 7 -1.26 -1.02 -9.21
N ASP A 8 -2.39 -0.44 -8.83
CA ASP A 8 -2.95 0.77 -9.43
C ASP A 8 -3.57 1.68 -8.36
N ILE A 9 -4.00 2.88 -8.76
CA ILE A 9 -4.68 3.85 -7.88
C ILE A 9 -6.15 3.96 -8.32
N ILE A 10 -7.08 3.76 -7.40
CA ILE A 10 -8.53 3.83 -7.68
C ILE A 10 -9.08 5.23 -7.45
N ASP A 11 -8.78 5.79 -6.29
CA ASP A 11 -9.01 7.18 -5.93
C ASP A 11 -7.70 7.75 -5.40
N GLY A 12 -7.59 9.06 -5.24
CA GLY A 12 -6.32 9.74 -4.98
C GLY A 12 -5.46 9.16 -3.85
N GLN A 13 -5.99 8.30 -2.97
CA GLN A 13 -5.29 7.71 -1.82
C GLN A 13 -5.54 6.20 -1.63
N THR A 14 -6.32 5.53 -2.48
CA THR A 14 -6.58 4.08 -2.40
C THR A 14 -5.82 3.32 -3.46
N LEU A 15 -5.02 2.35 -3.02
CA LEU A 15 -4.33 1.40 -3.88
C LEU A 15 -5.19 0.17 -4.15
N ASP A 16 -5.29 -0.20 -5.43
CA ASP A 16 -5.74 -1.53 -5.87
C ASP A 16 -4.52 -2.43 -6.01
N ILE A 17 -4.43 -3.47 -5.20
CA ILE A 17 -3.28 -4.37 -5.17
C ILE A 17 -3.74 -5.79 -5.53
N GLU A 18 -3.26 -6.28 -6.66
CA GLU A 18 -3.48 -7.65 -7.09
C GLU A 18 -2.35 -8.57 -6.63
N LEU A 19 -2.72 -9.70 -6.07
CA LEU A 19 -1.79 -10.71 -5.58
C LEU A 19 -1.75 -11.93 -6.51
N SER A 20 -0.62 -12.64 -6.49
CA SER A 20 -0.35 -13.82 -7.31
C SER A 20 -1.31 -15.00 -7.08
N ASN A 21 -2.10 -14.97 -6.00
CA ASN A 21 -3.15 -15.95 -5.70
C ASN A 21 -4.53 -15.53 -6.22
N GLY A 22 -4.64 -14.43 -6.96
CA GLY A 22 -5.88 -13.88 -7.48
C GLY A 22 -6.69 -13.04 -6.49
N HIS A 23 -6.17 -12.80 -5.27
CA HIS A 23 -6.82 -11.89 -4.33
C HIS A 23 -6.53 -10.43 -4.66
N LEU A 24 -7.53 -9.58 -4.43
CA LEU A 24 -7.42 -8.13 -4.52
C LEU A 24 -7.43 -7.53 -3.11
N ILE A 25 -6.58 -6.54 -2.87
CA ILE A 25 -6.52 -5.75 -1.64
C ILE A 25 -6.75 -4.30 -2.02
N LEU A 26 -7.74 -3.68 -1.37
CA LEU A 26 -7.89 -2.24 -1.35
C LEU A 26 -7.16 -1.69 -0.13
N PHE A 27 -6.14 -0.86 -0.37
CA PHE A 27 -5.30 -0.33 0.69
C PHE A 27 -5.32 1.20 0.67
N ASP A 28 -5.94 1.78 1.69
CA ASP A 28 -6.01 3.21 1.93
C ASP A 28 -4.70 3.71 2.56
N THR A 29 -3.96 4.55 1.83
CA THR A 29 -2.67 5.08 2.31
C THR A 29 -2.81 6.07 3.45
N GLN A 30 -4.00 6.63 3.71
CA GLN A 30 -4.24 7.46 4.90
C GLN A 30 -4.08 6.68 6.20
N ARG A 31 -4.26 5.36 6.13
CA ARG A 31 -4.18 4.45 7.29
C ARG A 31 -2.76 3.96 7.56
N LEU A 32 -1.76 4.52 6.87
CA LEU A 32 -0.37 4.28 7.22
C LEU A 32 -0.11 4.76 8.66
N PRO A 33 0.73 4.07 9.44
CA PRO A 33 0.93 4.39 10.85
C PRO A 33 1.37 5.84 11.06
N GLU A 34 0.69 6.57 11.95
CA GLU A 34 1.04 7.97 12.24
C GLU A 34 2.40 8.12 12.92
N THR A 35 2.88 7.06 13.56
CA THR A 35 4.20 7.02 14.20
C THR A 35 5.34 6.85 13.19
N ASP A 36 5.05 6.49 11.94
CA ASP A 36 6.06 6.26 10.90
C ASP A 36 6.03 7.38 9.85
N HIS A 37 6.84 8.40 10.12
CA HIS A 37 6.99 9.59 9.28
C HIS A 37 7.54 9.31 7.88
N SER A 38 8.06 8.11 7.60
CA SER A 38 8.50 7.76 6.24
C SER A 38 7.36 7.79 5.23
N TYR A 39 6.11 7.67 5.70
CA TYR A 39 4.91 7.67 4.88
C TYR A 39 4.18 9.01 4.80
N ASP A 40 4.62 10.04 5.51
CA ASP A 40 3.94 11.36 5.54
C ASP A 40 3.74 11.89 4.12
N SER A 41 4.75 11.73 3.27
CA SER A 41 4.67 12.09 1.84
C SER A 41 3.52 11.42 1.07
N LEU A 42 3.09 10.21 1.44
CA LEU A 42 1.93 9.56 0.81
C LEU A 42 0.60 10.05 1.39
N ARG A 43 0.57 10.42 2.67
CA ARG A 43 -0.63 10.89 3.37
C ARG A 43 -0.98 12.34 3.00
N ASP A 44 0.04 13.16 2.78
CA ASP A 44 -0.13 14.59 2.48
C ASP A 44 -0.45 14.86 1.00
N LEU A 45 -0.35 13.85 0.14
CA LEU A 45 -0.67 13.98 -1.28
C LEU A 45 -2.18 13.90 -1.52
N GLU A 46 -2.72 14.95 -2.15
CA GLU A 46 -4.09 14.96 -2.63
C GLU A 46 -4.33 13.90 -3.73
N VAL A 47 -3.30 13.66 -4.55
CA VAL A 47 -3.29 12.64 -5.61
C VAL A 47 -1.96 11.91 -5.61
N LEU A 48 -2.01 10.59 -5.39
CA LEU A 48 -0.83 9.73 -5.45
C LEU A 48 -0.27 9.63 -6.90
N PRO A 49 1.05 9.71 -7.09
CA PRO A 49 1.67 9.35 -8.35
C PRO A 49 1.54 7.84 -8.59
N ARG A 50 1.59 7.42 -9.87
CA ARG A 50 1.43 6.00 -10.21
C ARG A 50 2.51 5.13 -9.53
N PRO A 51 2.14 4.15 -8.70
CA PRO A 51 3.08 3.26 -8.05
C PRO A 51 3.68 2.24 -9.03
N SER A 52 4.76 1.61 -8.60
CA SER A 52 5.38 0.45 -9.25
C SER A 52 5.57 -0.68 -8.24
N THR A 53 5.78 -1.89 -8.74
CA THR A 53 5.99 -3.09 -7.91
C THR A 53 7.13 -3.95 -8.44
N ASP A 54 7.86 -4.60 -7.54
CA ASP A 54 8.87 -5.62 -7.83
C ASP A 54 8.38 -7.04 -7.47
N GLY A 55 7.10 -7.17 -7.09
CA GLY A 55 6.51 -8.40 -6.61
C GLY A 55 6.51 -8.55 -5.09
N GLN A 56 7.32 -7.79 -4.35
CA GLN A 56 7.39 -7.87 -2.88
C GLN A 56 7.13 -6.53 -2.20
N SER A 57 7.18 -5.44 -2.94
CA SER A 57 6.93 -4.11 -2.43
C SER A 57 6.26 -3.22 -3.47
N ILE A 58 5.50 -2.23 -2.99
CA ILE A 58 5.01 -1.10 -3.77
C ILE A 58 5.93 0.09 -3.52
N PHE A 59 6.26 0.84 -4.55
CA PHE A 59 7.14 2.00 -4.45
C PHE A 59 6.78 3.09 -5.46
N TRP A 60 7.17 4.31 -5.12
CA TRP A 60 7.06 5.49 -5.97
C TRP A 60 8.44 6.01 -6.34
N ARG A 61 8.52 6.80 -7.43
CA ARG A 61 9.75 7.49 -7.80
C ARG A 61 10.08 8.50 -6.69
N ASP A 62 11.25 8.35 -6.07
CA ASP A 62 11.73 9.17 -4.95
C ASP A 62 10.81 9.18 -3.71
N GLY A 63 9.96 8.17 -3.59
CA GLY A 63 9.01 8.03 -2.49
C GLY A 63 9.28 6.82 -1.59
N PRO A 64 8.47 6.63 -0.55
CA PRO A 64 8.60 5.50 0.36
C PRO A 64 8.30 4.17 -0.33
N ARG A 65 8.65 3.08 0.36
CA ARG A 65 8.43 1.72 -0.10
C ARG A 65 7.55 0.99 0.90
N LEU A 66 6.48 0.36 0.41
CA LEU A 66 5.57 -0.45 1.21
C LEU A 66 5.83 -1.93 0.93
N ALA A 67 6.35 -2.66 1.90
CA ALA A 67 6.53 -4.11 1.75
C ALA A 67 5.20 -4.84 1.89
N LEU A 68 5.00 -5.91 1.09
CA LEU A 68 3.80 -6.75 1.15
C LEU A 68 3.54 -7.29 2.57
N GLY A 69 4.60 -7.65 3.29
CA GLY A 69 4.49 -8.13 4.67
C GLY A 69 3.92 -7.08 5.63
N ASP A 70 4.28 -5.81 5.46
CA ASP A 70 3.80 -4.72 6.32
C ASP A 70 2.35 -4.36 5.99
N ILE A 71 1.99 -4.34 4.69
CA ILE A 71 0.60 -4.17 4.23
C ILE A 71 -0.31 -5.22 4.88
N LEU A 72 0.06 -6.50 4.82
CA LEU A 72 -0.72 -7.59 5.40
C LEU A 72 -0.80 -7.52 6.93
N ARG A 73 0.30 -7.09 7.59
CA ARG A 73 0.32 -6.87 9.03
C ARG A 73 -0.69 -5.79 9.42
N TRP A 74 -0.70 -4.65 8.74
CA TRP A 74 -1.61 -3.55 9.04
C TRP A 74 -3.07 -3.92 8.81
N LEU A 75 -3.38 -4.66 7.74
CA LEU A 75 -4.74 -5.17 7.52
C LEU A 75 -5.21 -6.10 8.66
N THR A 76 -4.29 -6.89 9.22
CA THR A 76 -4.60 -7.78 10.35
C THR A 76 -4.82 -6.99 11.65
N VAL A 77 -4.00 -5.95 11.89
CA VAL A 77 -4.16 -5.06 13.06
C VAL A 77 -5.50 -4.33 13.01
N GLN A 78 -5.93 -3.85 11.84
CA GLN A 78 -7.22 -3.17 11.70
C GLN A 78 -8.40 -4.09 11.99
N LYS A 79 -8.36 -5.33 11.49
CA LYS A 79 -9.43 -6.32 11.74
C LYS A 79 -9.62 -6.67 13.22
N ASN A 80 -8.62 -6.42 14.06
CA ASN A 80 -8.67 -6.67 15.50
C ASN A 80 -9.08 -5.43 16.32
N ASN A 81 -9.15 -4.26 15.68
CA ASN A 81 -9.52 -2.98 16.31
C ASN A 81 -10.95 -2.53 15.97
N GLU A 82 -11.71 -3.35 15.24
CA GLU A 82 -13.17 -3.28 15.06
C GLU A 82 -13.88 -4.20 16.05
#